data_AF-A0A8T4H0W1-F1
#
_entry.id   AF-A0A8T4H0W1-F1
#
_cell.length_a   1.000
_cell.length_b   1.000
_cell.length_c   1.000
_cell.angle_alpha   90.00
_cell.angle_beta   90.00
_cell.angle_gamma   90.00
#
_symmetry.space_group_name_H-M   'P 1'
#
loop_
_entity.id
_entity.type
_entity.pdbx_description
1 polymer ?
#
loop_
_entity_poly.entity_id
_entity_poly.type
_entity_poly.pdbx_seq_one_letter_code
_entity_poly.pdbx_strand_id
1 'polypeptide(L)'
;MKRRNYLTTVGGIALTPALSLGKTESETEPNPEIEHPALEPLEEVRLAPEEYKRLLPTVIGVEDGTLEVSHNEFKLGVGKLIRSYYSHDPTLRVTYTEKAENQVRAKAGGLFFYPDYLNHAASFLSLFDKRVEYRRKKTERFVFHTYTIDGWRATVRDELGPTEEHSFAVIDNDGISFKSREEKRQHIAQEVTERIFR
;
A
#
# COMPACT_ATOMS: atom_id res chain seq x y z
N MET A 1 -22.81 -50.07 -12.27
CA MET A 1 -23.84 -49.53 -11.35
C MET A 1 -23.79 -50.26 -10.02
N LYS A 2 -23.37 -49.60 -8.93
CA LYS A 2 -23.70 -49.99 -7.54
C LYS A 2 -23.93 -48.72 -6.72
N ARG A 3 -25.04 -48.70 -5.99
CA ARG A 3 -25.57 -47.58 -5.20
C ARG A 3 -24.89 -47.48 -3.82
N ARG A 4 -25.02 -46.28 -3.26
CA ARG A 4 -24.55 -45.68 -2.00
C ARG A 4 -24.83 -46.49 -0.72
N ASN A 5 -24.08 -46.18 0.34
CA ASN A 5 -24.61 -46.02 1.70
C ASN A 5 -23.88 -44.86 2.42
N TYR A 6 -24.65 -44.00 3.07
CA TYR A 6 -24.24 -42.93 4.01
C TYR A 6 -24.64 -43.36 5.43
N LEU A 7 -23.90 -42.90 6.45
CA LEU A 7 -24.26 -42.62 7.88
C LEU A 7 -22.93 -42.43 8.65
N THR A 8 -22.53 -41.22 9.08
CA THR A 8 -22.82 -40.47 10.34
C THR A 8 -22.26 -41.04 11.64
N THR A 9 -21.31 -40.30 12.23
CA THR A 9 -21.00 -40.13 13.67
C THR A 9 -20.30 -38.76 13.72
N VAL A 10 -20.79 -37.62 14.24
CA VAL A 10 -21.43 -37.20 15.51
C VAL A 10 -20.63 -37.53 16.77
N GLY A 11 -20.08 -36.47 17.37
CA GLY A 11 -19.47 -36.46 18.72
C GLY A 11 -18.01 -36.02 18.66
N GLY A 12 -17.57 -34.96 19.32
CA GLY A 12 -18.22 -34.05 20.25
C GLY A 12 -17.18 -33.01 20.69
N ILE A 13 -17.64 -31.78 20.85
CA ILE A 13 -16.98 -30.61 21.43
C ILE A 13 -16.60 -30.98 22.88
N ALA A 14 -15.41 -30.66 23.41
CA ALA A 14 -15.03 -29.43 24.13
C ALA A 14 -13.83 -29.84 25.02
N LEU A 15 -12.88 -28.99 25.40
CA LEU A 15 -13.09 -28.00 26.44
C LEU A 15 -11.92 -27.00 26.45
N THR A 16 -12.30 -25.74 26.31
CA THR A 16 -11.68 -24.55 26.91
C THR A 16 -11.20 -24.82 28.34
N PRO A 17 -10.01 -24.34 28.78
CA PRO A 17 -9.75 -24.24 30.20
C PRO A 17 -10.63 -23.12 30.78
N ALA A 18 -11.70 -23.53 31.45
CA ALA A 18 -12.46 -22.67 32.34
C ALA A 18 -11.56 -22.30 33.53
N LEU A 19 -11.38 -21.00 33.75
CA LEU A 19 -10.87 -20.43 34.99
C LEU A 19 -11.73 -20.93 36.15
N SER A 20 -11.16 -21.81 36.98
CA SER A 20 -11.77 -22.29 38.21
C SER A 20 -11.90 -21.14 39.20
N LEU A 21 -13.11 -20.60 39.36
CA LEU A 21 -13.50 -19.83 40.52
C LEU A 21 -13.72 -20.78 41.71
N GLY A 22 -12.76 -20.82 42.63
CA GLY A 22 -12.94 -21.32 43.99
C GLY A 22 -12.67 -20.19 44.98
N LYS A 23 -13.69 -19.74 45.70
CA LYS A 23 -13.57 -19.04 47.02
C LYS A 23 -13.23 -20.13 48.06
N THR A 24 -12.49 -19.95 49.17
CA THR A 24 -12.32 -18.78 50.05
C THR A 24 -11.13 -19.05 51.00
N GLU A 25 -10.59 -17.97 51.58
CA GLU A 25 -9.85 -17.84 52.84
C GLU A 25 -8.31 -18.06 52.89
N SER A 26 -7.64 -16.92 53.05
CA SER A 26 -6.52 -16.61 53.95
C SER A 26 -5.30 -17.52 53.97
N GLU A 27 -4.17 -17.04 53.45
CA GLU A 27 -3.06 -16.54 54.26
C GLU A 27 -1.93 -16.00 53.35
N THR A 28 -1.29 -14.95 53.85
CA THR A 28 -0.21 -14.14 53.29
C THR A 28 0.98 -14.96 52.81
N GLU A 29 1.51 -14.69 51.60
CA GLU A 29 2.96 -14.67 51.28
C GLU A 29 3.22 -14.21 49.82
N PRO A 30 4.42 -13.68 49.49
CA PRO A 30 4.61 -12.61 48.52
C PRO A 30 4.59 -13.09 47.07
N ASN A 31 4.02 -12.23 46.23
CA ASN A 31 3.95 -12.35 44.78
C ASN A 31 5.37 -12.48 44.19
N PRO A 32 5.74 -13.59 43.51
CA PRO A 32 6.92 -13.57 42.67
C PRO A 32 6.59 -12.66 41.48
N GLU A 33 7.37 -11.60 41.30
CA GLU A 33 7.33 -10.79 40.08
C GLU A 33 7.45 -11.75 38.89
N ILE A 34 6.34 -11.95 38.17
CA ILE A 34 6.37 -12.60 36.88
C ILE A 34 7.10 -11.59 35.99
N GLU A 35 8.40 -11.79 35.83
CA GLU A 35 9.15 -11.19 34.74
C GLU A 35 8.46 -11.64 33.45
N HIS A 36 7.60 -10.77 32.91
CA HIS A 36 7.14 -10.93 31.54
C HIS A 36 8.40 -10.98 30.69
N PRO A 37 8.67 -12.07 29.94
CA PRO A 37 9.78 -12.06 29.00
C PRO A 37 9.56 -10.84 28.11
N ALA A 38 10.54 -9.93 28.09
CA ALA A 38 10.51 -8.79 27.20
C ALA A 38 10.25 -9.35 25.80
N LEU A 39 9.11 -9.01 25.21
CA LEU A 39 8.83 -9.35 23.83
C LEU A 39 9.97 -8.74 23.02
N GLU A 40 10.86 -9.58 22.49
CA GLU A 40 11.87 -9.12 21.56
C GLU A 40 11.14 -8.32 20.47
N PRO A 41 11.62 -7.12 20.11
CA PRO A 41 10.99 -6.35 19.05
C PRO A 41 10.97 -7.23 17.81
N LEU A 42 9.78 -7.43 17.23
CA LEU A 42 9.61 -8.12 15.96
C LEU A 42 10.63 -7.53 14.99
N GLU A 43 11.60 -8.34 14.53
CA GLU A 43 12.57 -7.89 13.55
C GLU A 43 11.81 -7.26 12.37
N GLU A 44 12.11 -6.00 12.06
CA GLU A 44 11.60 -5.37 10.85
C GLU A 44 12.07 -6.24 9.67
N VAL A 45 11.15 -6.94 9.02
CA VAL A 45 11.46 -7.80 7.88
C VAL A 45 11.88 -6.90 6.71
N ARG A 46 13.20 -6.68 6.56
CA ARG A 46 13.77 -5.87 5.47
C ARG A 46 14.08 -6.74 4.27
N LEU A 47 13.68 -6.29 3.09
CA LEU A 47 13.95 -6.96 1.82
C LEU A 47 15.38 -6.67 1.35
N ALA A 48 16.12 -7.71 0.98
CA ALA A 48 17.35 -7.55 0.23
C ALA A 48 17.06 -7.17 -1.25
N PRO A 49 18.01 -6.53 -1.97
CA PRO A 49 17.77 -6.08 -3.33
C PRO A 49 17.40 -7.20 -4.33
N GLU A 50 17.99 -8.39 -4.17
CA GLU A 50 17.69 -9.54 -5.04
C GLU A 50 16.34 -10.17 -4.71
N GLU A 51 15.94 -10.15 -3.43
CA GLU A 51 14.60 -10.58 -3.01
C GLU A 51 13.52 -9.66 -3.54
N TYR A 52 13.76 -8.34 -3.50
CA TYR A 52 12.89 -7.35 -4.12
C TYR A 52 12.64 -7.65 -5.60
N LYS A 53 13.69 -7.90 -6.39
CA LYS A 53 13.56 -8.21 -7.82
C LYS A 53 12.82 -9.52 -8.07
N ARG A 54 13.07 -10.54 -7.24
CA ARG A 54 12.42 -11.85 -7.34
C ARG A 54 10.93 -11.80 -6.98
N LEU A 55 10.57 -10.99 -5.99
CA LEU A 55 9.20 -10.92 -5.47
C LEU A 55 8.32 -9.89 -6.19
N LEU A 56 8.91 -8.89 -6.84
CA LEU A 56 8.15 -7.94 -7.63
C LEU A 56 7.58 -8.65 -8.88
N PRO A 57 6.28 -8.55 -9.16
CA PRO A 57 5.70 -9.13 -10.35
C PRO A 57 6.42 -8.66 -11.62
N THR A 58 6.72 -9.58 -12.53
CA THR A 58 7.35 -9.20 -13.80
C THR A 58 6.36 -8.58 -14.78
N VAL A 59 5.07 -8.80 -14.55
CA VAL A 59 3.97 -8.33 -15.39
C VAL A 59 2.82 -7.82 -14.51
N ILE A 60 2.17 -6.73 -14.91
CA ILE A 60 0.89 -6.25 -14.37
C ILE A 60 -0.11 -5.96 -15.51
N GLY A 61 -1.41 -5.92 -15.19
CA GLY A 61 -2.51 -5.74 -16.18
C GLY A 61 -3.08 -7.05 -16.72
N VAL A 62 -4.35 -7.07 -17.18
CA VAL A 62 -4.99 -8.34 -17.61
C VAL A 62 -5.93 -8.28 -18.82
N GLU A 63 -6.28 -7.14 -19.42
CA GLU A 63 -7.32 -7.15 -20.48
C GLU A 63 -6.94 -6.43 -21.80
N ASP A 64 -6.12 -5.38 -21.78
CA ASP A 64 -5.77 -4.61 -22.99
C ASP A 64 -4.25 -4.44 -23.22
N GLY A 65 -3.42 -5.14 -22.45
CA GLY A 65 -1.96 -5.12 -22.58
C GLY A 65 -1.27 -5.57 -21.31
N THR A 66 -0.29 -6.46 -21.45
CA THR A 66 0.61 -6.86 -20.36
C THR A 66 1.74 -5.85 -20.27
N LEU A 67 1.91 -5.23 -19.11
CA LEU A 67 3.01 -4.31 -18.85
C LEU A 67 4.19 -5.06 -18.23
N GLU A 68 5.30 -5.14 -18.95
CA GLU A 68 6.52 -5.81 -18.47
C GLU A 68 7.38 -4.88 -17.62
N VAL A 69 8.01 -5.44 -16.60
CA VAL A 69 8.88 -4.70 -15.70
C VAL A 69 10.27 -4.48 -16.30
N SER A 70 10.80 -3.27 -16.18
CA SER A 70 12.21 -2.95 -16.43
C SER A 70 12.86 -2.34 -15.20
N HIS A 71 14.11 -2.71 -14.91
CA HIS A 71 14.82 -2.26 -13.71
C HIS A 71 15.97 -1.31 -14.05
N ASN A 72 16.01 -0.16 -13.37
CA ASN A 72 17.17 0.71 -13.31
C ASN A 72 17.76 0.67 -11.90
N GLU A 73 19.04 0.31 -11.80
CA GLU A 73 19.75 0.18 -10.53
C GLU A 73 20.77 1.31 -10.33
N PHE A 74 20.84 1.83 -9.11
CA PHE A 74 21.77 2.88 -8.72
C PHE A 74 22.39 2.56 -7.35
N LYS A 75 23.66 2.90 -7.17
CA LYS A 75 24.31 2.87 -5.85
C LYS A 75 24.27 4.26 -5.24
N LEU A 76 23.73 4.39 -4.03
CA LEU A 76 23.65 5.63 -3.26
C LEU A 76 24.35 5.46 -1.91
N GLY A 77 24.58 6.57 -1.18
CA GLY A 77 25.08 6.51 0.20
C GLY A 77 24.17 5.71 1.15
N VAL A 78 22.88 5.60 0.82
CA VAL A 78 21.85 4.84 1.54
C VAL A 78 21.67 3.41 1.02
N GLY A 79 22.67 2.86 0.32
CA GLY A 79 22.60 1.52 -0.29
C GLY A 79 22.06 1.53 -1.71
N LYS A 80 21.49 0.40 -2.16
CA LYS A 80 20.96 0.22 -3.51
C LYS A 80 19.60 0.90 -3.67
N LEU A 81 19.45 1.67 -4.74
CA LEU A 81 18.18 2.19 -5.24
C LEU A 81 17.81 1.42 -6.50
N ILE A 82 16.65 0.77 -6.52
CA ILE A 82 16.12 0.10 -7.70
C ILE A 82 14.81 0.79 -8.11
N ARG A 83 14.69 1.14 -9.39
CA ARG A 83 13.47 1.70 -9.98
C ARG A 83 12.93 0.73 -11.02
N SER A 84 11.77 0.17 -10.74
CA SER A 84 11.10 -0.84 -11.57
C SER A 84 9.90 -0.24 -12.28
N TYR A 85 9.94 -0.13 -13.60
CA TYR A 85 8.97 0.56 -14.44
C TYR A 85 8.11 -0.42 -15.23
N TYR A 86 6.81 -0.17 -15.31
CA TYR A 86 5.87 -0.97 -16.10
C TYR A 86 5.35 -0.25 -17.36
N SER A 87 5.35 1.09 -17.38
CA SER A 87 4.78 1.87 -18.50
C SER A 87 5.46 3.22 -18.71
N HIS A 88 5.21 3.84 -19.87
CA HIS A 88 5.74 5.17 -20.21
C HIS A 88 4.79 6.34 -19.91
N ASP A 89 3.45 6.18 -19.93
CA ASP A 89 2.49 7.19 -19.45
C ASP A 89 1.09 6.58 -19.17
N PRO A 90 0.44 6.79 -18.00
CA PRO A 90 1.04 7.31 -16.77
C PRO A 90 2.24 6.48 -16.38
N THR A 91 3.30 7.11 -15.85
CA THR A 91 4.43 6.35 -15.31
C THR A 91 3.97 5.50 -14.11
N LEU A 92 3.90 4.18 -14.30
CA LEU A 92 3.71 3.20 -13.24
C LEU A 92 5.06 2.64 -12.81
N ARG A 93 5.39 2.78 -11.52
CA ARG A 93 6.72 2.42 -11.03
C ARG A 93 6.71 2.01 -9.56
N VAL A 94 7.46 0.97 -9.23
CA VAL A 94 7.88 0.67 -7.85
C VAL A 94 9.33 1.11 -7.66
N THR A 95 9.62 1.76 -6.55
CA THR A 95 10.96 2.18 -6.15
C THR A 95 11.34 1.46 -4.88
N TYR A 96 12.50 0.81 -4.88
CA TYR A 96 13.11 0.17 -3.71
C TYR A 96 14.33 0.97 -3.26
N THR A 97 14.47 1.22 -1.95
CA THR A 97 15.65 1.87 -1.35
C THR A 97 16.12 1.06 -0.16
N GLU A 98 17.30 0.45 -0.26
CA GLU A 98 17.80 -0.56 0.67
C GLU A 98 17.79 -0.13 2.15
N LYS A 99 18.34 1.04 2.48
CA LYS A 99 18.44 1.50 3.87
C LYS A 99 17.36 2.53 4.27
N ALA A 100 16.32 2.72 3.47
CA ALA A 100 15.22 3.62 3.84
C ALA A 100 14.27 2.95 4.85
N GLU A 101 13.66 3.73 5.75
CA GLU A 101 12.60 3.27 6.66
C GLU A 101 11.48 2.60 5.87
N ASN A 102 10.90 3.31 4.90
CA ASN A 102 10.00 2.73 3.90
C ASN A 102 10.81 2.30 2.67
N GLN A 103 11.22 1.02 2.65
CA GLN A 103 12.02 0.48 1.55
C GLN A 103 11.28 0.53 0.22
N VAL A 104 9.95 0.43 0.22
CA VAL A 104 9.13 0.34 -1.00
C VAL A 104 8.25 1.57 -1.16
N ARG A 105 8.18 2.09 -2.39
CA ARG A 105 7.24 3.16 -2.77
C ARG A 105 6.71 2.91 -4.18
N ALA A 106 5.40 2.92 -4.33
CA ALA A 106 4.74 2.92 -5.64
C ALA A 106 4.48 4.35 -6.12
N LYS A 107 4.54 4.55 -7.44
CA LYS A 107 4.18 5.80 -8.11
C LYS A 107 3.27 5.48 -9.29
N ALA A 108 2.14 6.17 -9.36
CA ALA A 108 1.21 6.11 -10.48
C ALA A 108 0.60 7.49 -10.74
N GLY A 109 0.59 7.93 -12.00
CA GLY A 109 -0.10 9.16 -12.40
C GLY A 109 0.34 10.45 -11.69
N GLY A 110 1.50 10.49 -11.03
CA GLY A 110 1.95 11.63 -10.21
C GLY A 110 1.67 11.50 -8.70
N LEU A 111 0.97 10.45 -8.29
CA LEU A 111 0.74 10.08 -6.89
C LEU A 111 1.87 9.19 -6.38
N PHE A 112 2.09 9.23 -5.07
CA PHE A 112 2.98 8.33 -4.36
C PHE A 112 2.18 7.54 -3.33
N PHE A 113 2.38 6.23 -3.34
CA PHE A 113 1.81 5.31 -2.37
C PHE A 113 2.95 4.62 -1.62
N TYR A 114 2.86 4.59 -0.30
CA TYR A 114 3.88 4.08 0.61
C TYR A 114 3.34 2.83 1.32
N PRO A 115 3.40 1.65 0.68
CA PRO A 115 2.94 0.42 1.30
C PRO A 115 4.00 -0.17 2.23
N ASP A 116 3.53 -0.87 3.26
CA ASP A 116 4.39 -1.67 4.14
C ASP A 116 4.97 -2.90 3.42
N TYR A 117 4.24 -3.40 2.39
CA TYR A 117 4.57 -4.64 1.70
C TYR A 117 4.67 -4.46 0.17
N LEU A 118 5.59 -5.21 -0.44
CA LEU A 118 5.84 -5.15 -1.89
C LEU A 118 4.64 -5.58 -2.73
N ASN A 119 3.90 -6.59 -2.29
CA ASN A 119 2.67 -7.04 -2.95
C ASN A 119 1.60 -5.94 -3.00
N HIS A 120 1.47 -5.12 -1.96
CA HIS A 120 0.53 -3.99 -1.95
C HIS A 120 0.95 -2.92 -2.96
N ALA A 121 2.25 -2.70 -3.16
CA ALA A 121 2.75 -1.81 -4.21
C ALA A 121 2.31 -2.29 -5.60
N ALA A 122 2.47 -3.59 -5.89
CA ALA A 122 2.08 -4.17 -7.16
C ALA A 122 0.56 -4.17 -7.37
N SER A 123 -0.21 -4.52 -6.34
CA SER A 123 -1.68 -4.46 -6.36
C SER A 123 -2.17 -3.04 -6.62
N PHE A 124 -1.59 -2.04 -5.95
CA PHE A 124 -1.92 -0.63 -6.18
C PHE A 124 -1.69 -0.25 -7.65
N LEU A 125 -0.54 -0.59 -8.24
CA LEU A 125 -0.26 -0.26 -9.65
C LEU A 125 -1.22 -0.98 -10.61
N SER A 126 -1.49 -2.26 -10.37
CA SER A 126 -2.42 -3.04 -11.20
C SER A 126 -3.86 -2.52 -11.13
N LEU A 127 -4.32 -2.13 -9.94
CA LEU A 127 -5.66 -1.56 -9.76
C LEU A 127 -5.74 -0.15 -10.31
N PHE A 128 -4.68 0.65 -10.17
CA PHE A 128 -4.61 1.98 -10.77
C PHE A 128 -4.74 1.89 -12.28
N ASP A 129 -3.94 1.03 -12.92
CA ASP A 129 -3.98 0.80 -14.37
C ASP A 129 -5.37 0.35 -14.85
N LYS A 130 -6.00 -0.56 -14.12
CA LYS A 130 -7.31 -1.11 -14.48
C LYS A 130 -8.49 -0.17 -14.25
N ARG A 131 -8.48 0.60 -13.15
CA ARG A 131 -9.68 1.32 -12.67
C ARG A 131 -9.62 2.83 -12.86
N VAL A 132 -8.43 3.40 -13.04
CA VAL A 132 -8.26 4.85 -13.07
C VAL A 132 -8.10 5.32 -14.50
N GLU A 133 -9.10 6.04 -15.01
CA GLU A 133 -8.90 6.82 -16.23
C GLU A 133 -8.04 8.04 -15.88
N TYR A 134 -6.75 7.95 -16.19
CA TYR A 134 -5.79 9.00 -15.92
C TYR A 134 -5.56 9.89 -17.13
N ARG A 135 -5.60 11.21 -16.92
CA ARG A 135 -5.21 12.20 -17.94
C ARG A 135 -4.20 13.18 -17.38
N ARG A 136 -3.17 13.45 -18.19
CA ARG A 136 -2.15 14.45 -17.89
C ARG A 136 -2.20 15.59 -18.91
N LYS A 137 -2.23 16.83 -18.43
CA LYS A 137 -2.09 18.01 -19.29
C LYS A 137 -1.01 18.92 -18.73
N LYS A 138 0.05 19.15 -19.50
CA LYS A 138 1.13 20.08 -19.14
C LYS A 138 0.92 21.42 -19.85
N THR A 139 1.10 22.51 -19.13
CA THR A 139 1.21 23.87 -19.64
C THR A 139 2.61 24.41 -19.31
N GLU A 140 2.90 25.66 -19.67
CA GLU A 140 4.18 26.30 -19.34
C GLU A 140 4.42 26.41 -17.82
N ARG A 141 3.35 26.63 -17.05
CA ARG A 141 3.42 26.88 -15.60
C ARG A 141 2.94 25.71 -14.74
N PHE A 142 2.07 24.86 -15.30
CA PHE A 142 1.34 23.87 -14.52
C PHE A 142 1.37 22.49 -15.16
N VAL A 143 1.27 21.47 -14.32
CA VAL A 143 0.89 20.11 -14.73
C VAL A 143 -0.43 19.79 -14.06
N PHE A 144 -1.42 19.49 -14.88
CA PHE A 144 -2.71 19.02 -14.44
C PHE A 144 -2.73 17.50 -14.47
N HIS A 145 -3.16 16.91 -13.37
CA HIS A 145 -3.40 15.49 -13.21
C HIS A 145 -4.88 15.30 -12.96
N THR A 146 -5.57 14.58 -13.85
CA THR A 146 -6.97 14.23 -13.68
C THR A 146 -7.09 12.73 -13.48
N TYR A 147 -7.83 12.34 -12.45
CA TYR A 147 -8.14 10.96 -12.10
C TYR A 147 -9.66 10.82 -12.12
N THR A 148 -10.17 9.83 -12.87
CA THR A 148 -11.59 9.48 -12.88
C THR A 148 -11.73 8.01 -12.49
N ILE A 149 -12.59 7.72 -11.50
CA ILE A 149 -12.81 6.38 -10.94
C ILE A 149 -14.29 6.25 -10.59
N ASP A 150 -15.02 5.32 -11.22
CA ASP A 150 -16.41 5.00 -10.86
C ASP A 150 -17.34 6.22 -10.69
N GLY A 151 -17.19 7.24 -11.57
CA GLY A 151 -17.95 8.50 -11.53
C GLY A 151 -17.37 9.60 -10.64
N TRP A 152 -16.45 9.27 -9.73
CA TRP A 152 -15.67 10.25 -8.98
C TRP A 152 -14.57 10.85 -9.85
N ARG A 153 -14.33 12.16 -9.72
CA ARG A 153 -13.28 12.85 -10.47
C ARG A 153 -12.52 13.85 -9.62
N ALA A 154 -11.19 13.73 -9.62
CA ALA A 154 -10.30 14.75 -9.08
C ALA A 154 -9.40 15.34 -10.17
N THR A 155 -9.26 16.66 -10.19
CA THR A 155 -8.26 17.37 -10.99
C THR A 155 -7.35 18.18 -10.10
N VAL A 156 -6.06 17.86 -10.16
CA VAL A 156 -5.01 18.48 -9.35
C VAL A 156 -4.13 19.35 -10.23
N ARG A 157 -3.94 20.61 -9.82
CA ARG A 157 -2.98 21.53 -10.42
C ARG A 157 -1.67 21.47 -9.65
N ASP A 158 -0.58 21.10 -10.31
CA ASP A 158 0.77 21.09 -9.75
C ASP A 158 1.64 22.12 -10.46
N GLU A 159 2.22 23.06 -9.72
CA GLU A 159 3.08 24.10 -10.28
C GLU A 159 4.49 23.56 -10.57
N LEU A 160 5.09 24.09 -11.64
CA LEU A 160 6.43 23.73 -12.09
C LEU A 160 7.54 24.61 -11.45
N GLY A 161 7.18 25.63 -10.65
CA GLY A 161 8.08 26.59 -10.00
C GLY A 161 8.15 26.47 -8.46
N PRO A 162 8.89 27.38 -7.79
CA PRO A 162 8.96 27.43 -6.32
C PRO A 162 7.57 27.60 -5.70
N THR A 163 7.36 26.86 -4.61
CA THR A 163 6.08 26.56 -3.96
C THR A 163 5.27 27.79 -3.56
N GLU A 164 4.05 27.93 -4.09
CA GLU A 164 3.01 28.76 -3.46
C GLU A 164 2.50 28.11 -2.16
N GLU A 165 2.10 28.96 -1.21
CA GLU A 165 1.46 28.61 0.08
C GLU A 165 0.02 28.11 -0.09
N HIS A 166 -0.55 28.20 -1.30
CA HIS A 166 -1.92 27.80 -1.60
C HIS A 166 -1.96 26.69 -2.63
N SER A 167 -2.61 25.59 -2.27
CA SER A 167 -2.69 24.38 -3.08
C SER A 167 -4.16 24.03 -3.28
N PHE A 168 -4.58 23.82 -4.53
CA PHE A 168 -5.99 23.65 -4.88
C PHE A 168 -6.22 22.39 -5.73
N ALA A 169 -7.38 21.75 -5.53
CA ALA A 169 -7.89 20.68 -6.38
C ALA A 169 -9.38 20.88 -6.64
N VAL A 170 -9.88 20.35 -7.77
CA VAL A 170 -11.31 20.23 -8.03
C VAL A 170 -11.71 18.76 -7.84
N ILE A 171 -12.63 18.47 -6.94
CA ILE A 171 -13.14 17.12 -6.66
C ILE A 171 -14.65 17.13 -6.85
N ASP A 172 -15.19 16.29 -7.74
CA ASP A 172 -16.62 16.19 -8.05
C ASP A 172 -17.31 17.55 -8.34
N ASN A 173 -16.56 18.45 -8.99
CA ASN A 173 -16.92 19.83 -9.33
C ASN A 173 -16.78 20.87 -8.20
N ASP A 174 -16.43 20.44 -6.99
CA ASP A 174 -16.14 21.34 -5.87
C ASP A 174 -14.67 21.71 -5.81
N GLY A 175 -14.41 23.00 -5.62
CA GLY A 175 -13.06 23.52 -5.42
C GLY A 175 -12.62 23.38 -3.97
N ILE A 176 -11.55 22.61 -3.71
CA ILE A 176 -11.00 22.38 -2.38
C ILE A 176 -9.61 23.01 -2.28
N SER A 177 -9.44 23.87 -1.27
CA SER A 177 -8.17 24.48 -0.92
C SER A 177 -7.50 23.71 0.21
N PHE A 178 -6.18 23.54 0.10
CA PHE A 178 -5.32 22.86 1.05
C PHE A 178 -4.25 23.83 1.55
N LYS A 179 -3.78 23.61 2.77
CA LYS A 179 -2.76 24.47 3.40
C LYS A 179 -1.40 24.30 2.76
N SER A 180 -1.17 23.16 2.08
CA SER A 180 0.09 22.89 1.41
C SER A 180 -0.07 21.97 0.20
N ARG A 181 0.96 21.95 -0.65
CA ARG A 181 1.09 20.98 -1.75
C ARG A 181 1.11 19.55 -1.25
N GLU A 182 1.76 19.31 -0.11
CA GLU A 182 1.91 17.98 0.46
C GLU A 182 0.58 17.45 0.98
N GLU A 183 -0.17 18.26 1.74
CA GLU A 183 -1.49 17.91 2.24
C GLU A 183 -2.45 17.56 1.10
N LYS A 184 -2.49 18.38 0.04
CA LYS A 184 -3.25 18.06 -1.17
C LYS A 184 -2.86 16.72 -1.78
N ARG A 185 -1.55 16.46 -1.92
CA ARG A 185 -1.06 15.21 -2.54
C ARG A 185 -1.43 14.00 -1.71
N GLN A 186 -1.27 14.08 -0.39
CA GLN A 186 -1.64 13.02 0.54
C GLN A 186 -3.14 12.75 0.48
N HIS A 187 -3.96 13.81 0.55
CA HIS A 187 -5.41 13.69 0.46
C HIS A 187 -5.85 13.02 -0.86
N ILE A 188 -5.35 13.49 -2.01
CA ILE A 188 -5.72 12.91 -3.31
C ILE A 188 -5.19 11.48 -3.44
N ALA A 189 -3.97 11.19 -2.96
CA ALA A 189 -3.43 9.84 -2.98
C ALA A 189 -4.27 8.88 -2.13
N GLN A 190 -4.73 9.32 -0.95
CA GLN A 190 -5.61 8.55 -0.09
C GLN A 190 -6.98 8.31 -0.76
N GLU A 191 -7.63 9.36 -1.27
CA GLU A 191 -8.94 9.24 -1.93
C GLU A 191 -8.91 8.28 -3.13
N VAL A 192 -7.85 8.36 -3.95
CA VAL A 192 -7.61 7.43 -5.06
C VAL A 192 -7.36 6.02 -4.55
N THR A 193 -6.48 5.85 -3.56
CA THR A 193 -6.14 4.54 -2.99
C THR A 193 -7.37 3.85 -2.43
N GLU A 194 -8.15 4.54 -1.59
CA GLU A 194 -9.38 3.99 -1.01
C GLU A 194 -10.36 3.55 -2.11
N ARG A 195 -10.52 4.32 -3.19
CA ARG A 195 -11.45 3.99 -4.27
C ARG A 195 -11.00 2.79 -5.10
N ILE A 196 -9.72 2.70 -5.45
CA ILE A 196 -9.25 1.57 -6.26
C ILE A 196 -9.25 0.24 -5.50
N PHE A 197 -9.26 0.27 -4.16
CA PHE A 197 -9.33 -0.91 -3.30
C PHE A 197 -10.74 -1.23 -2.75
N ARG A 198 -11.76 -0.39 -3.02
CA ARG A 198 -13.18 -0.68 -2.73
C ARG A 198 -13.76 -1.64 -3.75
#